data_AF-A0A7G8IUJ3-F1
#
_entry.id   AF-A0A7G8IUJ3-F1
#
_cell.length_a   1.000
_cell.length_b   1.000
_cell.length_c   1.000
_cell.angle_alpha   90.00
_cell.angle_beta   90.00
_cell.angle_gamma   90.00
#
_symmetry.space_group_name_H-M   'P 1'
#
loop_
_entity.id
_entity.type
_entity.pdbx_description
1 polymer ?
#
loop_
_entity_poly.entity_id
_entity_poly.type
_entity_poly.pdbx_seq_one_letter_code
_entity_poly.pdbx_strand_id
1 'polypeptide(L)'
;MGLMGVAGPQLARMAITPHIAQKQSQHFTQAEALAVTIAAKAEATGQVPTISAGSPCAVSAPQSSGVYQVSCTEGSGRYSAKVVRSFYVPPAQSQNSGGTSQRSFAHDRPEKFSGHQCPTYDTWGTDGYNAQWYHQLNGACKPDAAWNRNAYLASDPDAWLYDINNINGWGNHPGY
;
A
#
# COMPACT_ATOMS: atom_id res chain seq x y z
N MET A 1 40.47 43.87 -38.49
CA MET A 1 40.36 42.92 -37.37
C MET A 1 39.41 43.54 -36.35
N GLY A 2 38.22 43.05 -36.02
CA GLY A 2 37.70 41.68 -36.03
C GLY A 2 37.16 41.37 -34.64
N LEU A 3 36.16 42.13 -34.16
CA LEU A 3 35.51 41.93 -32.84
C LEU A 3 33.99 41.73 -32.93
N MET A 4 33.45 41.51 -34.13
CA MET A 4 32.07 41.02 -34.29
C MET A 4 32.11 39.51 -34.53
N GLY A 5 31.82 38.72 -33.49
CA GLY A 5 31.71 37.27 -33.68
C GLY A 5 31.32 36.44 -32.46
N VAL A 6 31.47 36.96 -31.23
CA VAL A 6 31.38 36.10 -30.03
C VAL A 6 30.03 36.14 -29.30
N ALA A 7 29.13 37.09 -29.62
CA ALA A 7 27.85 37.25 -28.89
C ALA A 7 26.68 36.40 -29.43
N GLY A 8 26.79 35.85 -30.64
CA GLY A 8 25.70 35.13 -31.33
C GLY A 8 25.11 33.93 -30.58
N PRO A 9 25.92 33.03 -29.97
CA PRO A 9 25.40 31.82 -29.34
C PRO A 9 24.63 32.06 -28.05
N GLN A 10 24.99 33.09 -27.28
CA GLN A 10 24.42 33.34 -25.96
C GLN A 10 23.02 33.96 -26.05
N LEU A 11 22.82 34.93 -26.96
CA LEU A 11 21.50 35.53 -27.22
C LEU A 11 20.51 34.53 -27.83
N ALA A 12 20.98 33.67 -28.74
CA ALA A 12 20.16 32.61 -29.31
C ALA A 12 19.69 31.60 -28.26
N ARG A 13 20.55 31.27 -27.27
CA ARG A 13 20.18 30.40 -26.15
C ARG A 13 19.10 31.04 -25.27
N MET A 14 19.24 32.31 -24.89
CA MET A 14 18.23 32.99 -24.08
C MET A 14 16.86 33.10 -24.77
N ALA A 15 16.83 33.26 -26.09
CA ALA A 15 15.58 33.33 -26.85
C ALA A 15 14.84 31.98 -26.93
N ILE A 16 15.56 30.86 -26.95
CA ILE A 16 14.93 29.52 -27.04
C ILE A 16 14.69 28.87 -25.68
N THR A 17 15.31 29.37 -24.60
CA THR A 17 15.10 28.85 -23.23
C THR A 17 13.62 28.79 -22.83
N PRO A 18 12.77 29.81 -23.07
CA PRO A 18 11.36 29.76 -22.71
C PRO A 18 10.61 28.63 -23.42
N HIS A 19 10.92 28.41 -24.69
CA HIS A 19 10.30 27.32 -25.46
C HIS A 19 10.76 25.94 -25.02
N ILE A 20 12.04 25.79 -24.66
CA ILE A 20 12.56 24.54 -24.09
C ILE A 20 11.89 24.26 -22.74
N ALA A 21 11.80 25.25 -21.86
CA ALA A 21 11.14 25.14 -20.57
C ALA A 21 9.64 24.82 -20.73
N GLN A 22 8.95 25.45 -21.67
CA GLN A 22 7.53 25.18 -21.96
C GLN A 22 7.33 23.72 -22.41
N LYS A 23 8.19 23.21 -23.29
CA LYS A 23 8.11 21.82 -23.76
C LYS A 23 8.45 20.82 -22.67
N GLN A 24 9.48 21.08 -21.88
CA GLN A 24 9.81 20.27 -20.70
C GLN A 24 8.67 20.25 -19.69
N SER A 25 8.01 21.39 -19.45
CA SER A 25 6.84 21.47 -18.56
C SER A 25 5.67 20.62 -19.07
N GLN A 26 5.37 20.66 -20.37
CA GLN A 26 4.34 19.79 -20.98
C GLN A 26 4.65 18.31 -20.77
N HIS A 27 5.88 17.89 -21.03
CA HIS A 27 6.31 16.52 -20.85
C HIS A 27 6.34 16.12 -19.37
N PHE A 28 6.70 17.03 -18.47
CA PHE A 28 6.67 16.80 -17.03
C PHE A 28 5.24 16.50 -16.56
N THR A 29 4.25 17.30 -16.97
CA THR A 29 2.85 17.07 -16.60
C THR A 29 2.33 15.72 -17.12
N GLN A 30 2.73 15.31 -18.32
CA GLN A 30 2.37 13.99 -18.87
C GLN A 30 3.04 12.85 -18.08
N ALA A 31 4.35 12.95 -17.83
CA ALA A 31 5.10 11.96 -17.06
C ALA A 31 4.58 11.84 -15.62
N GLU A 32 4.22 12.96 -14.99
CA GLU A 32 3.66 12.98 -13.64
C GLU A 32 2.27 12.35 -13.59
N ALA A 33 1.38 12.68 -14.53
CA ALA A 33 0.05 12.10 -14.59
C ALA A 33 0.11 10.57 -14.74
N LEU A 34 1.02 10.06 -15.57
CA LEU A 34 1.26 8.62 -15.72
C LEU A 34 1.82 8.01 -14.43
N ALA A 35 2.88 8.61 -13.86
CA ALA A 35 3.51 8.10 -12.64
C ALA A 35 2.52 8.04 -11.47
N VAL A 36 1.69 9.07 -11.28
CA VAL A 36 0.65 9.11 -10.25
C VAL A 36 -0.43 8.07 -10.51
N THR A 37 -0.90 7.94 -11.74
CA THR A 37 -1.94 6.94 -12.09
C THR A 37 -1.45 5.53 -11.84
N ILE A 38 -0.20 5.22 -12.20
CA ILE A 38 0.42 3.92 -11.98
C ILE A 38 0.59 3.65 -10.48
N ALA A 39 1.12 4.61 -9.72
CA ALA A 39 1.29 4.52 -8.27
C ALA A 39 -0.06 4.31 -7.56
N ALA A 40 -1.04 5.15 -7.85
CA ALA A 40 -2.37 5.09 -7.25
C ALA A 40 -3.08 3.77 -7.59
N LYS A 41 -2.95 3.28 -8.84
CA LYS A 41 -3.49 1.97 -9.22
C LYS A 41 -2.82 0.85 -8.44
N ALA A 42 -1.50 0.89 -8.29
CA ALA A 42 -0.74 -0.12 -7.55
C ALA A 42 -1.14 -0.17 -6.06
N GLU A 43 -1.30 1.00 -5.43
CA GLU A 43 -1.78 1.13 -4.06
C GLU A 43 -3.22 0.64 -3.91
N ALA A 44 -4.09 0.97 -4.87
CA ALA A 44 -5.49 0.53 -4.85
C ALA A 44 -5.65 -0.98 -5.07
N THR A 45 -4.82 -1.61 -5.91
CA THR A 45 -4.90 -3.05 -6.18
C THR A 45 -4.03 -3.89 -5.26
N GLY A 46 -3.11 -3.28 -4.50
CA GLY A 46 -2.11 -4.01 -3.71
C GLY A 46 -1.20 -4.88 -4.56
N GLN A 47 -0.96 -4.51 -5.82
CA GLN A 47 -0.17 -5.28 -6.77
C GLN A 47 0.82 -4.38 -7.50
N VAL A 48 2.03 -4.90 -7.72
CA VAL A 48 3.04 -4.20 -8.52
C VAL A 48 2.57 -4.18 -9.99
N PRO A 49 2.46 -3.00 -10.61
CA PRO A 49 1.89 -2.89 -11.95
C PRO A 49 2.85 -3.45 -12.99
N THR A 50 2.36 -4.36 -13.83
CA THR A 50 3.10 -4.85 -14.99
C THR A 50 3.14 -3.75 -16.05
N ILE A 51 4.33 -3.20 -16.29
CA ILE A 51 4.55 -2.22 -17.35
C ILE A 51 4.93 -2.94 -18.64
N SER A 52 4.22 -2.64 -19.74
CA SER A 52 4.50 -3.23 -21.04
C SER A 52 5.86 -2.77 -21.60
N ALA A 53 6.56 -3.67 -22.30
CA ALA A 53 7.78 -3.33 -23.02
C ALA A 53 7.50 -2.18 -24.02
N GLY A 54 8.28 -1.09 -23.93
CA GLY A 54 8.07 0.12 -24.73
C GLY A 54 7.27 1.23 -24.06
N SER A 55 6.83 1.05 -22.80
CA SER A 55 6.25 2.13 -22.01
C SER A 55 7.28 3.23 -21.68
N PRO A 56 6.88 4.51 -21.59
CA PRO A 56 7.73 5.59 -21.06
C PRO A 56 8.02 5.44 -19.56
N CYS A 57 7.38 4.48 -18.88
CA CYS A 57 7.52 4.24 -17.46
C CYS A 57 8.28 2.94 -17.17
N ALA A 58 8.95 2.90 -16.03
CA ALA A 58 9.57 1.71 -15.47
C ALA A 58 9.34 1.68 -13.97
N VAL A 59 9.13 0.48 -13.41
CA VAL A 59 9.03 0.25 -11.97
C VAL A 59 10.31 -0.41 -11.50
N SER A 60 10.94 0.16 -10.48
CA SER A 60 12.11 -0.46 -9.86
C SER A 60 11.71 -1.43 -8.75
N ALA A 61 12.57 -2.42 -8.52
CA ALA A 61 12.47 -3.32 -7.38
C ALA A 61 12.38 -2.53 -6.04
N PRO A 62 11.76 -3.12 -5.00
CA PRO A 62 11.47 -2.39 -3.78
C PRO A 62 12.77 -1.99 -3.08
N GLN A 63 12.88 -0.74 -2.65
CA GLN A 63 14.06 -0.25 -1.92
C GLN A 63 14.08 -0.70 -0.46
N SER A 64 12.90 -1.06 0.08
CA SER A 64 12.65 -1.64 1.41
C SER A 64 11.30 -2.35 1.39
N SER A 65 10.93 -3.09 2.45
CA SER A 65 9.71 -3.92 2.53
C SER A 65 8.45 -3.22 1.96
N GLY A 66 8.06 -3.61 0.75
CA GLY A 66 6.83 -3.13 0.08
C GLY A 66 6.89 -1.74 -0.56
N VAL A 67 8.00 -1.00 -0.51
CA VAL A 67 8.09 0.35 -1.10
C VAL A 67 8.75 0.28 -2.47
N TYR A 68 7.98 0.60 -3.52
CA TYR A 68 8.40 0.60 -4.91
C TYR A 68 8.55 2.02 -5.44
N GLN A 69 9.25 2.17 -6.56
CA GLN A 69 9.32 3.44 -7.29
C GLN A 69 8.92 3.24 -8.74
N VAL A 70 8.09 4.14 -9.25
CA VAL A 70 7.80 4.29 -10.68
C VAL A 70 8.53 5.51 -11.21
N SER A 71 9.22 5.32 -12.32
CA SER A 71 9.95 6.37 -13.04
C SER A 71 9.39 6.48 -14.45
N CYS A 72 8.77 7.60 -14.79
CA CYS A 72 8.26 7.89 -16.12
C CYS A 72 9.09 8.98 -16.79
N THR A 73 9.45 8.78 -18.06
CA THR A 73 10.21 9.75 -18.87
C THR A 73 9.45 10.05 -20.14
N GLU A 74 9.13 11.31 -20.36
CA GLU A 74 8.44 11.79 -21.57
C GLU A 74 9.34 12.71 -22.39
N GLY A 75 9.21 12.61 -23.71
CA GLY A 75 10.01 13.37 -24.67
C GLY A 75 11.42 12.83 -24.91
N SER A 76 12.22 13.58 -25.68
CA SER A 76 13.56 13.19 -26.11
C SER A 76 14.55 14.35 -26.11
N GLY A 77 15.84 14.01 -25.96
CA GLY A 77 16.95 14.97 -25.96
C GLY A 77 16.78 16.06 -24.90
N ARG A 78 17.02 17.32 -25.26
CA ARG A 78 16.92 18.47 -24.35
C ARG A 78 15.48 18.83 -23.91
N TYR A 79 14.47 18.19 -24.49
CA TYR A 79 13.06 18.44 -24.15
C TYR A 79 12.48 17.34 -23.26
N SER A 80 13.28 16.36 -22.83
CA SER A 80 12.77 15.30 -21.97
C SER A 80 12.50 15.78 -20.56
N ALA A 81 11.51 15.16 -19.91
CA ALA A 81 11.23 15.33 -18.50
C ALA A 81 11.08 13.95 -17.86
N LYS A 82 11.70 13.77 -16.69
CA LYS A 82 11.66 12.53 -15.92
C LYS A 82 11.02 12.79 -14.57
N VAL A 83 10.05 11.95 -14.20
CA VAL A 83 9.34 12.00 -12.92
C VAL A 83 9.53 10.67 -12.21
N VAL A 84 9.82 10.73 -10.91
CA VAL A 84 9.91 9.56 -10.05
C VAL A 84 8.91 9.72 -8.91
N ARG A 85 8.09 8.69 -8.68
CA ARG A 85 7.13 8.61 -7.58
C ARG A 85 7.36 7.31 -6.82
N SER A 86 7.36 7.38 -5.51
CA SER A 86 7.31 6.20 -4.64
C SER A 86 5.86 5.80 -4.38
N PHE A 87 5.62 4.50 -4.23
CA PHE A 87 4.32 3.97 -3.83
C PHE A 87 4.51 2.71 -2.99
N TYR A 88 3.54 2.41 -2.15
CA TYR A 88 3.57 1.22 -1.29
C TYR A 88 2.67 0.13 -1.84
N VAL A 89 3.23 -1.07 -1.98
CA VAL A 89 2.46 -2.29 -2.23
C VAL A 89 2.71 -3.19 -1.02
N PRO A 90 1.67 -3.56 -0.25
CA PRO A 90 1.85 -4.53 0.81
C PRO A 90 2.46 -5.80 0.21
N PRO A 91 3.43 -6.44 0.90
CA PRO A 91 4.01 -7.69 0.42
C PRO A 91 2.88 -8.65 0.08
N ALA A 92 3.02 -9.35 -1.05
CA ALA A 92 2.01 -10.30 -1.50
C ALA A 92 1.68 -11.23 -0.33
N GLN A 93 0.50 -11.05 0.26
CA GLN A 93 -0.12 -12.11 1.03
C GLN A 93 -0.24 -13.24 0.03
N SER A 94 0.33 -14.40 0.37
CA SER A 94 0.11 -15.64 -0.36
C SER A 94 -1.36 -15.68 -0.76
N GLN A 95 -1.61 -15.55 -2.06
CA GLN A 95 -2.97 -15.55 -2.59
C GLN A 95 -3.51 -16.96 -2.33
N ASN A 96 -4.20 -17.13 -1.21
CA ASN A 96 -5.15 -18.22 -1.04
C ASN A 96 -6.33 -17.93 -1.98
N SER A 97 -6.09 -18.24 -3.25
CA SER A 97 -7.09 -18.37 -4.29
C SER A 97 -8.08 -19.44 -3.84
N GLY A 98 -9.19 -19.06 -3.22
CA GLY A 98 -10.34 -19.96 -2.97
C GLY A 98 -10.04 -21.26 -2.22
N GLY A 99 -8.88 -21.38 -1.60
CA GLY A 99 -8.55 -22.44 -0.67
C GLY A 99 -8.84 -21.88 0.71
N THR A 100 -9.71 -22.55 1.44
CA THR A 100 -9.65 -22.60 2.90
C THR A 100 -8.20 -22.76 3.33
N SER A 101 -7.49 -21.65 3.54
CA SER A 101 -6.39 -21.65 4.50
C SER A 101 -7.09 -21.80 5.84
N GLN A 102 -7.42 -23.04 6.17
CA GLN A 102 -7.80 -23.40 7.53
C GLN A 102 -6.53 -23.20 8.35
N ARG A 103 -6.26 -21.94 8.70
CA ARG A 103 -5.47 -21.62 9.90
C ARG A 103 -6.12 -22.46 11.00
N SER A 104 -5.35 -23.41 11.54
CA SER A 104 -5.80 -24.22 12.65
C SER A 104 -5.56 -23.39 13.90
N PHE A 105 -6.64 -23.05 14.58
CA PHE A 105 -6.57 -22.33 15.84
C PHE A 105 -6.56 -23.32 16.99
N ALA A 106 -6.03 -22.90 18.14
CA ALA A 106 -6.04 -23.73 19.35
C ALA A 106 -7.47 -23.92 19.90
N HIS A 107 -8.37 -22.98 19.60
CA HIS A 107 -9.75 -22.99 20.05
C HIS A 107 -10.72 -22.70 18.90
N ASP A 108 -11.93 -23.23 19.04
CA ASP A 108 -13.04 -22.87 18.17
C ASP A 108 -13.48 -21.42 18.40
N ARG A 109 -13.91 -20.75 17.33
CA ARG A 109 -14.46 -19.40 17.43
C ARG A 109 -15.76 -19.43 18.27
N PRO A 110 -15.91 -18.55 19.28
CA PRO A 110 -17.17 -18.39 19.98
C PRO A 110 -18.34 -18.10 19.03
N GLU A 111 -19.51 -18.65 19.32
CA GLU A 111 -20.73 -18.45 18.50
C GLU A 111 -21.13 -16.97 18.43
N LYS A 112 -20.93 -16.24 19.53
CA LYS A 112 -21.18 -14.82 19.65
C LYS A 112 -20.26 -14.16 20.65
N PHE A 113 -20.04 -12.87 20.44
CA PHE A 113 -19.28 -12.02 21.32
C PHE A 113 -20.20 -11.04 22.04
N SER A 114 -19.94 -10.85 23.31
CA SER A 114 -20.50 -9.80 24.15
C SER A 114 -19.96 -8.41 23.73
N GLY A 115 -20.50 -7.36 24.33
CA GLY A 115 -19.97 -5.99 24.23
C GLY A 115 -18.77 -5.72 25.16
N HIS A 116 -18.30 -6.72 25.89
CA HIS A 116 -17.25 -6.57 26.90
C HIS A 116 -15.89 -7.00 26.36
N GLN A 117 -14.86 -6.24 26.68
CA GLN A 117 -13.49 -6.59 26.38
C GLN A 117 -13.01 -7.71 27.33
N CYS A 118 -12.18 -8.62 26.81
CA CYS A 118 -11.53 -9.63 27.62
C CYS A 118 -10.58 -8.99 28.65
N PRO A 119 -10.49 -9.54 29.87
CA PRO A 119 -9.61 -9.02 30.89
C PRO A 119 -8.14 -9.24 30.52
N THR A 120 -7.23 -8.45 31.11
CA THR A 120 -5.80 -8.51 30.80
C THR A 120 -5.12 -9.83 31.18
N TYR A 121 -5.70 -10.59 32.12
CA TYR A 121 -5.19 -11.91 32.54
C TYR A 121 -5.70 -13.06 31.68
N ASP A 122 -6.74 -12.85 30.88
CA ASP A 122 -7.32 -13.84 29.95
C ASP A 122 -7.76 -13.07 28.70
N THR A 123 -6.78 -12.63 27.91
CA THR A 123 -6.97 -11.67 26.81
C THR A 123 -7.80 -12.22 25.65
N TRP A 124 -8.06 -13.52 25.64
CA TRP A 124 -8.88 -14.22 24.63
C TRP A 124 -10.16 -14.83 25.21
N GLY A 125 -10.30 -14.88 26.53
CA GLY A 125 -11.40 -15.51 27.25
C GLY A 125 -11.34 -17.05 27.26
N THR A 126 -10.22 -17.63 26.84
CA THR A 126 -10.02 -19.09 26.70
C THR A 126 -9.58 -19.75 28.00
N ASP A 127 -9.06 -18.98 28.95
CA ASP A 127 -8.48 -19.49 30.21
C ASP A 127 -9.51 -19.56 31.36
N GLY A 128 -10.79 -19.68 31.00
CA GLY A 128 -11.91 -19.89 31.93
C GLY A 128 -12.85 -18.70 32.07
N TYR A 129 -12.48 -17.50 31.60
CA TYR A 129 -13.37 -16.33 31.69
C TYR A 129 -14.67 -16.54 30.92
N ASN A 130 -14.59 -17.00 29.66
CA ASN A 130 -15.80 -17.29 28.89
C ASN A 130 -16.60 -18.43 29.53
N ALA A 131 -15.95 -19.49 30.04
CA ALA A 131 -16.66 -20.58 30.70
C ALA A 131 -17.50 -20.10 31.91
N GLN A 132 -16.98 -19.14 32.68
CA GLN A 132 -17.65 -18.61 33.85
C GLN A 132 -18.73 -17.56 33.53
N TRP A 133 -18.49 -16.68 32.54
CA TRP A 133 -19.29 -15.47 32.34
C TRP A 133 -20.12 -15.44 31.04
N TYR A 134 -19.98 -16.42 30.14
CA TYR A 134 -20.63 -16.40 28.82
C TYR A 134 -22.15 -16.19 28.87
N HIS A 135 -22.84 -16.89 29.77
CA HIS A 135 -24.29 -16.75 29.92
C HIS A 135 -24.69 -15.37 30.48
N GLN A 136 -23.91 -14.83 31.41
CA GLN A 136 -24.21 -13.57 32.08
C GLN A 136 -23.93 -12.37 31.18
N LEU A 137 -22.89 -12.46 30.35
CA LEU A 137 -22.50 -11.41 29.39
C LEU A 137 -23.18 -11.58 28.02
N ASN A 138 -24.05 -12.59 27.87
CA ASN A 138 -24.72 -12.92 26.63
C ASN A 138 -23.76 -13.20 25.45
N GLY A 139 -22.57 -13.75 25.73
CA GLY A 139 -21.55 -14.07 24.74
C GLY A 139 -20.14 -14.07 25.31
N ALA A 140 -19.16 -14.42 24.48
CA ALA A 140 -17.74 -14.39 24.85
C ALA A 140 -17.23 -12.95 25.00
N CYS A 141 -16.22 -12.71 25.81
CA CYS A 141 -15.52 -11.43 25.78
C CYS A 141 -14.83 -11.22 24.41
N LYS A 142 -14.67 -9.96 23.99
CA LYS A 142 -13.90 -9.62 22.79
C LYS A 142 -12.43 -9.45 23.13
N PRO A 143 -11.51 -10.13 22.43
CA PRO A 143 -10.09 -9.94 22.65
C PRO A 143 -9.67 -8.52 22.26
N ASP A 144 -8.59 -8.02 22.85
CA ASP A 144 -8.06 -6.68 22.54
C ASP A 144 -7.77 -6.51 21.03
N ALA A 145 -7.25 -7.58 20.41
CA ALA A 145 -7.04 -7.66 18.96
C ALA A 145 -8.32 -7.45 18.14
N ALA A 146 -9.50 -7.78 18.66
CA ALA A 146 -10.78 -7.58 17.97
C ALA A 146 -11.58 -6.37 18.49
N TRP A 147 -11.01 -5.56 19.39
CA TRP A 147 -11.74 -4.50 20.08
C TRP A 147 -12.10 -3.33 19.16
N ASN A 148 -11.16 -2.90 18.33
CA ASN A 148 -11.35 -1.84 17.36
C ASN A 148 -10.57 -2.13 16.07
N ARG A 149 -10.91 -1.40 15.00
CA ARG A 149 -10.33 -1.63 13.66
C ARG A 149 -8.80 -1.50 13.65
N ASN A 150 -8.23 -0.58 14.41
CA ASN A 150 -6.79 -0.38 14.43
C ASN A 150 -6.08 -1.53 15.15
N ALA A 151 -6.61 -1.98 16.28
CA ALA A 151 -6.09 -3.13 17.01
C ALA A 151 -6.18 -4.40 16.16
N TYR A 152 -7.28 -4.56 15.42
CA TYR A 152 -7.43 -5.64 14.46
C TYR A 152 -6.34 -5.57 13.41
N LEU A 153 -6.23 -4.49 12.64
CA LEU A 153 -5.21 -4.37 11.58
C LEU A 153 -3.75 -4.44 12.07
N ALA A 154 -3.51 -4.15 13.35
CA ALA A 154 -2.17 -4.23 13.96
C ALA A 154 -1.89 -5.60 14.60
N SER A 155 -2.89 -6.47 14.72
CA SER A 155 -2.74 -7.78 15.35
C SER A 155 -2.01 -8.77 14.43
N ASP A 156 -1.39 -9.78 15.04
CA ASP A 156 -0.73 -10.88 14.32
C ASP A 156 -1.67 -12.10 14.26
N PRO A 157 -2.16 -12.49 13.07
CA PRO A 157 -3.01 -13.67 12.89
C PRO A 157 -2.39 -14.99 13.31
N ASP A 158 -1.05 -15.09 13.34
CA ASP A 158 -0.36 -16.30 13.82
C ASP A 158 -0.39 -16.41 15.35
N ALA A 159 -0.63 -15.30 16.07
CA ALA A 159 -0.75 -15.26 17.52
C ALA A 159 -2.21 -15.40 18.02
N TRP A 160 -3.17 -15.58 17.11
CA TRP A 160 -4.58 -15.69 17.46
C TRP A 160 -4.92 -17.07 18.04
N LEU A 161 -5.74 -17.09 19.10
CA LEU A 161 -6.19 -18.34 19.71
C LEU A 161 -7.43 -18.94 19.05
N TYR A 162 -8.22 -18.13 18.34
CA TYR A 162 -9.33 -18.52 17.48
C TYR A 162 -9.52 -17.50 16.35
N ASP A 163 -10.27 -17.88 15.32
CA ASP A 163 -10.53 -17.03 14.17
C ASP A 163 -11.33 -15.77 14.54
N ILE A 164 -10.71 -14.60 14.50
CA ILE A 164 -11.38 -13.30 14.62
C ILE A 164 -11.52 -12.57 13.29
N ASN A 165 -11.22 -13.24 12.18
CA ASN A 165 -11.29 -12.66 10.85
C ASN A 165 -12.71 -12.19 10.55
N ASN A 166 -12.80 -10.93 10.13
CA ASN A 166 -14.04 -10.25 9.76
C ASN A 166 -15.15 -10.27 10.84
N ILE A 167 -14.79 -10.44 12.13
CA ILE A 167 -15.73 -10.54 13.26
C ILE A 167 -16.65 -9.31 13.41
N ASN A 168 -16.16 -8.11 13.07
CA ASN A 168 -16.89 -6.85 13.16
C ASN A 168 -17.23 -6.27 11.77
N GLY A 169 -17.13 -7.06 10.69
CA GLY A 169 -17.43 -6.58 9.33
C GLY A 169 -16.36 -5.67 8.73
N TRP A 170 -15.14 -5.67 9.25
CA TRP A 170 -14.03 -4.85 8.76
C TRP A 170 -13.34 -5.41 7.51
N GLY A 171 -13.79 -6.56 7.02
CA GLY A 171 -13.13 -7.32 5.97
C GLY A 171 -12.05 -8.26 6.53
N ASN A 172 -11.36 -8.93 5.60
CA ASN A 172 -10.30 -9.85 5.98
C ASN A 172 -9.08 -9.11 6.55
N HIS A 173 -8.44 -9.71 7.55
CA HIS A 173 -7.22 -9.16 8.13
C HIS A 173 -6.07 -9.19 7.11
N PRO A 174 -5.21 -8.16 7.02
CA PRO A 174 -4.07 -8.15 6.09
C PRO A 174 -2.94 -9.18 6.38
N GLY A 175 -3.18 -10.14 7.24
CA GLY A 175 -2.27 -11.25 7.48
C GLY A 175 -3.00 -12.59 7.45
N TYR A 176 -4.27 -12.59 7.04
CA TYR A 176 -5.10 -13.79 6.97
C TYR A 176 -4.86 -14.54 5.66
#